data_AF-Q2AAB5-F1
#
_entry.id   AF-Q2AAB5-F1
#
_cell.length_a   1.000
_cell.length_b   1.000
_cell.length_c   1.000
_cell.angle_alpha   90.00
_cell.angle_beta   90.00
_cell.angle_gamma   90.00
#
_symmetry.space_group_name_H-M   'P 1'
#
loop_
_entity.id
_entity.type
_entity.pdbx_description
1 polymer ?
#
loop_
_entity_poly.entity_id
_entity_poly.type
_entity_poly.pdbx_seq_one_letter_code
_entity_poly.pdbx_strand_id
1 'polypeptide(L)'
;MLCRNVSAQFCAINETVDGIIDKLQNINTLLNPLIGEPKSNHGAYDDDILQLDLLREKLRLQIDKFREISYDRNVSFAKLNFIAQFNTIIQGQQLRTICLSLKNTGDRDEICEYGRLTKNILQQIADLQRSFEQENEQVENESRERTENSLSVDQTRQGIENARLVFEKFIPLVHSFNGIRNHLDKISNHCCPLYGEAPRVTAGLLDESLRSLDDELKNFEAKLNDFNSFLEYKSRQLFESCSELAAKMDVLIAEGEIYTICVHLPEAIANQHFDGIILCGKKAKTLYEEFSKLRINIGKEMNKLKLEYIVTPNSRLF
;
A
#
# COMPACT_ATOMS: atom_id res chain seq x y z
N MET A 1 2.47 -9.47 25.88
CA MET A 1 3.43 -9.99 26.89
C MET A 1 4.35 -11.11 26.37
N LEU A 2 3.93 -11.93 25.39
CA LEU A 2 4.60 -13.19 25.04
C LEU A 2 5.93 -13.06 24.24
N CYS A 3 6.06 -12.12 23.30
CA CYS A 3 7.30 -11.93 22.53
C CYS A 3 8.50 -11.47 23.39
N ARG A 4 8.23 -10.80 24.53
CA ARG A 4 9.29 -10.32 25.43
C ARG A 4 10.14 -11.46 26.00
N ASN A 5 9.55 -12.65 26.19
CA ASN A 5 10.28 -13.79 26.77
C ASN A 5 11.30 -14.38 25.78
N VAL A 6 10.92 -14.60 24.52
CA VAL A 6 11.83 -15.15 23.49
C VAL A 6 13.03 -14.23 23.28
N SER A 7 12.78 -12.92 23.13
CA SER A 7 13.86 -11.96 22.94
C SER A 7 14.81 -11.92 24.14
N ALA A 8 14.27 -11.91 25.37
CA ALA A 8 15.09 -11.92 26.58
C ALA A 8 15.93 -13.20 26.72
N GLN A 9 15.37 -14.37 26.40
CA GLN A 9 16.14 -15.62 26.41
C GLN A 9 17.24 -15.62 25.35
N PHE A 10 16.95 -15.12 24.15
CA PHE A 10 17.95 -15.02 23.09
C PHE A 10 19.09 -14.06 23.48
N CYS A 11 18.78 -12.91 24.08
CA CYS A 11 19.79 -11.99 24.61
C CYS A 11 20.66 -12.66 25.67
N ALA A 12 20.07 -13.41 26.61
CA ALA A 12 20.81 -14.11 27.65
C ALA A 12 21.75 -15.20 27.09
N ILE A 13 21.36 -15.84 25.99
CA ILE A 13 22.22 -16.76 25.23
C ILE A 13 23.41 -15.99 24.65
N ASN A 14 23.17 -14.88 23.94
CA ASN A 14 24.23 -14.08 23.34
C ASN A 14 25.23 -13.55 24.38
N GLU A 15 24.76 -13.05 25.54
CA GLU A 15 25.64 -12.62 26.63
C GLU A 15 26.55 -13.76 27.13
N THR A 16 26.05 -14.99 27.13
CA THR A 16 26.83 -16.16 27.54
C THR A 16 27.79 -16.61 26.44
N VAL A 17 27.40 -16.47 25.17
CA VAL A 17 28.28 -16.63 24.01
C VAL A 17 29.45 -15.66 24.08
N ASP A 18 29.19 -14.39 24.35
CA ASP A 18 30.22 -13.36 24.47
C ASP A 18 31.20 -13.69 25.60
N GLY A 19 30.69 -14.13 26.75
CA GLY A 19 31.54 -14.61 27.84
C GLY A 19 32.43 -15.80 27.44
N ILE A 20 31.94 -16.73 26.61
CA ILE A 20 32.74 -17.85 26.09
C ILE A 20 33.83 -17.33 25.14
N ILE A 21 33.48 -16.39 24.25
CA ILE A 21 34.43 -15.77 23.32
C ILE A 21 35.55 -15.09 24.10
N ASP A 22 35.23 -14.30 25.12
CA ASP A 22 36.22 -13.59 25.96
C ASP A 22 37.21 -14.57 26.60
N LYS A 23 36.71 -15.67 27.15
CA LYS A 23 37.56 -16.70 27.78
C LYS A 23 38.44 -17.42 26.77
N LEU A 24 37.91 -17.74 25.59
CA LEU A 24 38.70 -18.30 24.50
C LEU A 24 39.75 -17.31 23.97
N GLN A 25 39.44 -16.01 23.91
CA GLN A 25 40.41 -14.99 23.50
C GLN A 25 41.55 -14.84 24.51
N ASN A 26 41.26 -14.89 25.81
CA ASN A 26 42.28 -14.88 26.86
C ASN A 26 43.22 -16.08 26.73
N ILE A 27 42.65 -17.29 26.61
CA ILE A 27 43.40 -18.53 26.41
C ILE A 27 44.24 -18.42 25.13
N ASN A 28 43.65 -18.04 24.00
CA ASN A 28 44.37 -17.89 22.74
C ASN A 28 45.53 -16.88 22.83
N THR A 29 45.33 -15.75 23.52
CA THR A 29 46.37 -14.72 23.69
C THR A 29 47.58 -15.25 24.42
N LEU A 30 47.36 -16.13 25.40
CA LEU A 30 48.45 -16.65 26.22
C LEU A 30 49.14 -17.88 25.60
N LEU A 31 48.41 -18.67 24.81
CA LEU A 31 48.94 -19.84 24.11
C LEU A 31 49.63 -19.50 22.79
N ASN A 32 49.32 -18.34 22.17
CA ASN A 32 49.79 -18.04 20.82
C ASN A 32 51.23 -17.49 20.82
N PRO A 33 52.20 -18.24 20.24
CA PRO A 33 53.60 -17.83 20.19
C PRO A 33 53.84 -16.55 19.38
N LEU A 34 52.91 -16.17 18.49
CA LEU A 34 53.04 -14.96 17.67
C LEU A 34 52.95 -13.67 18.49
N ILE A 35 52.42 -13.72 19.71
CA ILE A 35 52.29 -12.56 20.62
C ILE A 35 53.46 -12.53 21.64
N GLY A 36 54.26 -13.60 21.72
CA GLY A 36 55.38 -13.77 22.65
C GLY A 36 55.61 -15.25 22.96
N GLU A 37 56.68 -15.61 23.70
CA GLU A 37 56.84 -17.01 24.13
C GLU A 37 55.60 -17.48 24.91
N PRO A 38 55.01 -18.64 24.56
CA PRO A 38 53.84 -19.14 25.27
C PRO A 38 54.19 -19.29 26.74
N LYS A 39 53.42 -18.65 27.62
CA LYS A 39 53.68 -18.69 29.06
C LYS A 39 53.32 -20.09 29.56
N SER A 40 54.30 -20.96 29.68
CA SER A 40 54.12 -22.33 30.21
C SER A 40 53.92 -22.38 31.73
N ASN A 41 53.56 -21.25 32.37
CA ASN A 41 53.26 -21.23 33.79
C ASN A 41 51.98 -22.06 34.02
N HIS A 42 52.15 -23.30 34.50
CA HIS A 42 51.07 -24.12 35.01
C HIS A 42 50.17 -23.27 35.91
N GLY A 43 48.87 -23.22 35.59
CA GLY A 43 47.87 -22.43 36.30
C GLY A 43 47.47 -21.10 35.66
N ALA A 44 48.19 -20.59 34.66
CA ALA A 44 47.85 -19.32 34.02
C ALA A 44 46.47 -19.30 33.34
N TYR A 45 45.92 -20.49 33.01
CA TYR A 45 44.64 -20.66 32.32
C TYR A 45 43.56 -21.29 33.20
N ASP A 46 43.88 -21.66 34.44
CA ASP A 46 42.99 -22.51 35.25
C ASP A 46 41.65 -21.81 35.54
N ASP A 47 41.69 -20.51 35.83
CA ASP A 47 40.46 -19.72 36.01
C ASP A 47 39.67 -19.62 34.70
N ASP A 48 40.31 -19.28 33.57
CA ASP A 48 39.61 -19.16 32.29
C ASP A 48 38.99 -20.48 31.84
N ILE A 49 39.66 -21.62 32.05
CA ILE A 49 39.10 -22.95 31.74
C ILE A 49 37.92 -23.27 32.67
N LEU A 50 38.03 -22.98 33.97
CA LEU A 50 36.93 -23.17 34.92
C LEU A 50 35.71 -22.32 34.56
N GLN A 51 35.92 -21.04 34.20
CA GLN A 51 34.85 -20.16 33.72
C GLN A 51 34.26 -20.66 32.41
N LEU A 52 35.07 -21.18 31.49
CA LEU A 52 34.61 -21.73 30.22
C LEU A 52 33.71 -22.95 30.42
N ASP A 53 34.03 -23.84 31.36
CA ASP A 53 33.15 -24.96 31.73
C ASP A 53 31.83 -24.48 32.37
N LEU A 54 31.88 -23.47 33.25
CA LEU A 54 30.68 -22.87 33.85
C LEU A 54 29.78 -22.19 32.81
N LEU A 55 30.36 -21.43 31.90
CA LEU A 55 29.65 -20.76 30.82
C LEU A 55 29.04 -21.76 29.83
N ARG A 56 29.76 -22.84 29.52
CA ARG A 56 29.23 -23.93 28.68
C ARG A 56 27.98 -24.55 29.30
N GLU A 57 28.02 -24.84 30.59
CA GLU A 57 26.88 -25.43 31.29
C GLU A 57 25.70 -24.45 31.38
N LYS A 58 25.98 -23.17 31.71
CA LYS A 58 24.98 -22.11 31.69
C LYS A 58 24.30 -21.98 30.32
N LEU A 59 25.09 -21.97 29.25
CA LEU A 59 24.59 -21.88 27.88
C LEU A 59 23.71 -23.08 27.53
N ARG A 60 24.12 -24.31 27.89
CA ARG A 60 23.33 -25.52 27.67
C ARG A 60 21.92 -25.38 28.26
N LEU A 61 21.84 -24.97 29.52
CA LEU A 61 20.56 -24.74 30.21
C LEU A 61 19.72 -23.65 29.55
N GLN A 62 20.35 -22.56 29.08
CA GLN A 62 19.65 -21.49 28.35
C GLN A 62 19.12 -21.96 26.99
N ILE A 63 19.88 -22.77 26.26
CA ILE A 63 19.48 -23.36 24.98
C ILE A 63 18.30 -24.31 25.16
N ASP A 64 18.33 -25.18 26.17
CA ASP A 64 17.22 -26.09 26.48
C ASP A 64 15.95 -25.32 26.80
N LYS A 65 16.06 -24.31 27.67
CA LYS A 65 14.94 -23.41 27.98
C LYS A 65 14.42 -22.65 26.76
N PHE A 66 15.32 -22.19 25.87
CA PHE A 66 14.93 -21.52 24.63
C PHE A 66 14.16 -22.45 23.71
N ARG A 67 14.59 -23.71 23.58
CA ARG A 67 13.90 -24.74 22.78
C ARG A 67 12.50 -25.03 23.31
N GLU A 68 12.35 -25.18 24.63
CA GLU A 68 11.03 -25.39 25.26
C GLU A 68 10.04 -24.28 24.91
N ILE A 69 10.49 -23.03 24.94
CA ILE A 69 9.65 -21.86 24.61
C ILE A 69 9.38 -21.78 23.09
N SER A 70 10.28 -22.34 22.26
CA SER A 70 10.19 -22.23 20.80
C SER A 70 9.16 -23.18 20.18
N TYR A 71 8.87 -24.33 20.81
CA TYR A 71 7.86 -25.28 20.30
C TYR A 71 6.45 -24.67 20.23
N ASP A 72 6.16 -23.68 21.07
CA ASP A 72 4.84 -23.07 21.20
C ASP A 72 4.73 -21.74 20.43
N ARG A 73 5.81 -21.28 19.76
CA ARG A 73 5.92 -19.88 19.31
C ARG A 73 6.59 -19.73 17.96
N ASN A 74 6.21 -18.66 17.26
CA ASN A 74 6.90 -18.18 16.04
C ASN A 74 8.28 -17.61 16.40
N VAL A 75 9.23 -18.48 16.71
CA VAL A 75 10.64 -18.15 16.81
C VAL A 75 11.24 -18.20 15.41
N SER A 76 12.05 -17.19 15.05
CA SER A 76 12.65 -17.15 13.72
C SER A 76 13.57 -18.36 13.51
N PHE A 77 13.48 -18.95 12.32
CA PHE A 77 14.32 -20.08 11.91
C PHE A 77 15.80 -19.76 12.06
N ALA A 78 16.22 -18.55 11.69
CA ALA A 78 17.59 -18.04 11.86
C ALA A 78 18.10 -18.17 13.30
N LYS A 79 17.28 -17.84 14.32
CA LYS A 79 17.67 -17.95 15.74
C LYS A 79 17.83 -19.40 16.18
N LEU A 80 16.93 -20.27 15.75
CA LEU A 80 17.01 -21.71 16.05
C LEU A 80 18.23 -22.34 15.39
N ASN A 81 18.49 -21.98 14.14
CA ASN A 81 19.66 -22.43 13.37
C ASN A 81 20.97 -21.95 14.02
N PHE A 82 21.05 -20.66 14.36
CA PHE A 82 22.20 -20.08 15.08
C PHE A 82 22.48 -20.82 16.38
N ILE A 83 21.46 -21.04 17.22
CA ILE A 83 21.59 -21.76 18.48
C ILE A 83 22.03 -23.22 18.26
N ALA A 84 21.49 -23.91 17.26
CA ALA A 84 21.86 -25.29 16.96
C ALA A 84 23.32 -25.41 16.50
N GLN A 85 23.77 -24.51 15.62
CA GLN A 85 25.16 -24.45 15.16
C GLN A 85 26.11 -24.07 16.30
N PHE A 86 25.74 -23.07 17.11
CA PHE A 86 26.55 -22.65 18.24
C PHE A 86 26.69 -23.79 19.27
N ASN A 87 25.59 -24.48 19.58
CA ASN A 87 25.62 -25.67 20.44
C ASN A 87 26.56 -26.76 19.90
N THR A 88 26.64 -26.93 18.57
CA THR A 88 27.54 -27.90 17.94
C THR A 88 29.01 -27.52 18.13
N ILE A 89 29.35 -26.22 17.97
CA ILE A 89 30.70 -25.70 18.21
C ILE A 89 31.11 -25.93 19.67
N ILE A 90 30.24 -25.58 20.61
CA ILE A 90 30.53 -25.62 22.05
C ILE A 90 30.54 -27.06 22.61
N GLN A 91 29.70 -27.95 22.08
CA GLN A 91 29.76 -29.37 22.43
C GLN A 91 30.82 -30.13 21.63
N GLY A 92 31.52 -29.44 20.73
CA GLY A 92 32.54 -30.00 19.86
C GLY A 92 33.75 -30.55 20.62
N GLN A 93 34.38 -31.54 19.99
CA GLN A 93 35.58 -32.20 20.53
C GLN A 93 36.73 -31.22 20.80
N GLN A 94 36.87 -30.18 19.98
CA GLN A 94 37.94 -29.18 20.11
C GLN A 94 37.88 -28.46 21.47
N LEU A 95 36.70 -27.94 21.85
CA LEU A 95 36.54 -27.23 23.11
C LEU A 95 36.77 -28.15 24.31
N ARG A 96 36.20 -29.37 24.24
CA ARG A 96 36.40 -30.38 25.29
C ARG A 96 37.88 -30.75 25.47
N THR A 97 38.62 -30.84 24.38
CA THR A 97 40.06 -31.14 24.39
C THR A 97 40.85 -30.02 25.06
N ILE A 98 40.51 -28.76 24.77
CA ILE A 98 41.11 -27.60 25.46
C ILE A 98 40.80 -27.65 26.97
N CYS A 99 39.53 -27.86 27.37
CA CYS A 99 39.16 -27.86 28.79
C CYS A 99 39.80 -29.00 29.60
N LEU A 100 39.97 -30.18 29.02
CA LEU A 100 40.46 -31.38 29.72
C LEU A 100 41.97 -31.53 29.67
N SER A 101 42.59 -31.25 28.53
CA SER A 101 43.98 -31.63 28.28
C SER A 101 44.95 -30.49 28.55
N LEU A 102 44.55 -29.23 28.33
CA LEU A 102 45.42 -28.06 28.54
C LEU A 102 45.92 -27.95 30.00
N LYS A 103 45.14 -28.43 30.98
CA LYS A 103 45.52 -28.43 32.40
C LYS A 103 46.72 -29.33 32.73
N ASN A 104 46.95 -30.38 31.93
CA ASN A 104 47.93 -31.42 32.21
C ASN A 104 49.16 -31.35 31.31
N THR A 105 49.17 -30.46 30.33
CA THR A 105 50.25 -30.33 29.35
C THR A 105 51.32 -29.36 29.83
N GLY A 106 52.58 -29.79 29.78
CA GLY A 106 53.75 -28.91 29.92
C GLY A 106 54.59 -28.79 28.64
N ASP A 107 54.26 -29.54 27.59
CA ASP A 107 54.98 -29.55 26.32
C ASP A 107 54.60 -28.34 25.45
N ARG A 108 55.61 -27.65 24.92
CA ARG A 108 55.47 -26.44 24.10
C ARG A 108 54.68 -26.74 22.82
N ASP A 109 54.89 -27.89 22.20
CA ASP A 109 54.24 -28.25 20.94
C ASP A 109 52.74 -28.50 21.14
N GLU A 110 52.37 -29.17 22.23
CA GLU A 110 50.96 -29.36 22.61
C GLU A 110 50.27 -28.04 22.96
N ILE A 111 50.96 -27.12 23.69
CA ILE A 111 50.46 -25.77 23.99
C ILE A 111 50.15 -25.00 22.70
N CYS A 112 51.05 -25.04 21.71
CA CYS A 112 50.82 -24.41 20.41
C CYS A 112 49.59 -25.00 19.69
N GLU A 113 49.38 -26.31 19.80
CA GLU A 113 48.23 -26.98 19.20
C GLU A 113 46.90 -26.57 19.85
N TYR A 114 46.85 -26.42 21.18
CA TYR A 114 45.68 -25.85 21.86
C TYR A 114 45.42 -24.40 21.47
N GLY A 115 46.48 -23.59 21.26
CA GLY A 115 46.35 -22.25 20.71
C GLY A 115 45.69 -22.27 19.32
N ARG A 116 46.11 -23.19 18.45
CA ARG A 116 45.51 -23.40 17.12
C ARG A 116 44.04 -23.82 17.21
N LEU A 117 43.70 -24.76 18.10
CA LEU A 117 42.32 -25.20 18.32
C LEU A 117 41.44 -24.04 18.81
N THR A 118 41.94 -23.25 19.77
CA THR A 118 41.22 -22.09 20.31
C THR A 118 40.94 -21.06 19.21
N LYS A 119 41.95 -20.75 18.39
CA LYS A 119 41.80 -19.89 17.21
C LYS A 119 40.76 -20.43 16.23
N ASN A 120 40.74 -21.73 15.97
CA ASN A 120 39.75 -22.35 15.07
C ASN A 120 38.33 -22.25 15.62
N ILE A 121 38.12 -22.39 16.93
CA ILE A 121 36.81 -22.23 17.56
C ILE A 121 36.36 -20.77 17.47
N LEU A 122 37.25 -19.82 17.80
CA LEU A 122 36.96 -18.39 17.67
C LEU A 122 36.57 -18.01 16.24
N GLN A 123 37.28 -18.54 15.24
CA GLN A 123 36.94 -18.33 13.84
C GLN A 123 35.56 -18.89 13.48
N GLN A 124 35.25 -20.13 13.90
CA GLN A 124 33.93 -20.73 13.68
C GLN A 124 32.80 -19.91 14.31
N ILE A 125 33.00 -19.39 15.53
CA ILE A 125 32.02 -18.53 16.20
C ILE A 125 31.83 -17.22 15.43
N ALA A 126 32.93 -16.57 15.03
CA ALA A 126 32.86 -15.32 14.28
C ALA A 126 32.16 -15.49 12.92
N ASP A 127 32.42 -16.60 12.22
CA ASP A 127 31.75 -16.90 10.95
C ASP A 127 30.26 -17.19 11.14
N LEU A 128 29.90 -17.90 12.22
CA LEU A 128 28.51 -18.15 12.59
C LEU A 128 27.76 -16.87 12.95
N GLN A 129 28.37 -15.98 13.75
CA GLN A 129 27.78 -14.68 14.10
C GLN A 129 27.52 -13.84 12.84
N ARG A 130 28.50 -13.75 11.93
CA ARG A 130 28.34 -13.05 10.66
C ARG A 130 27.23 -13.63 9.80
N SER A 131 27.16 -14.96 9.70
CA SER A 131 26.10 -15.64 8.94
C SER A 131 24.71 -15.37 9.53
N PHE A 132 24.59 -15.37 10.86
CA PHE A 132 23.33 -15.07 11.54
C PHE A 132 22.90 -13.62 11.35
N GLU A 133 23.83 -12.66 11.47
CA GLU A 133 23.56 -11.24 11.23
C GLU A 133 23.04 -11.01 9.81
N GLN A 134 23.69 -11.60 8.80
CA GLN A 134 23.27 -11.50 7.40
C GLN A 134 21.89 -12.11 7.17
N GLU A 135 21.64 -13.31 7.69
CA GLU A 135 20.32 -13.97 7.55
C GLU A 135 19.23 -13.15 8.26
N ASN A 136 19.50 -12.64 9.46
CA ASN A 136 18.54 -11.83 10.21
C ASN A 136 18.24 -10.49 9.51
N GLU A 137 19.25 -9.81 8.99
CA GLU A 137 19.08 -8.57 8.22
C GLU A 137 18.27 -8.83 6.94
N GLN A 138 18.55 -9.90 6.21
CA GLN A 138 17.78 -10.27 5.03
C GLN A 138 16.30 -10.51 5.36
N VAL A 139 16.01 -11.28 6.41
CA VAL A 139 14.64 -11.57 6.83
C VAL A 139 13.90 -10.29 7.29
N GLU A 140 14.58 -9.40 7.99
CA GLU A 140 14.00 -8.11 8.40
C GLU A 140 13.71 -7.21 7.20
N ASN A 141 14.62 -7.14 6.23
CA ASN A 141 14.44 -6.36 5.00
C ASN A 141 13.27 -6.91 4.18
N GLU A 142 13.21 -8.22 3.96
CA GLU A 142 12.07 -8.85 3.28
C GLU A 142 10.74 -8.59 4.01
N SER A 143 10.73 -8.62 5.36
CA SER A 143 9.54 -8.33 6.14
C SER A 143 9.11 -6.87 6.00
N ARG A 144 10.06 -5.93 5.95
CA ARG A 144 9.78 -4.49 5.74
C ARG A 144 9.22 -4.27 4.33
N GLU A 145 9.88 -4.80 3.31
CA GLU A 145 9.43 -4.72 1.92
C GLU A 145 8.02 -5.30 1.74
N ARG A 146 7.72 -6.46 2.35
CA ARG A 146 6.36 -7.04 2.33
C ARG A 146 5.33 -6.12 2.98
N THR A 147 5.69 -5.47 4.09
CA THR A 147 4.79 -4.55 4.80
C THR A 147 4.56 -3.27 3.98
N GLU A 148 5.62 -2.70 3.41
CA GLU A 148 5.55 -1.52 2.54
C GLU A 148 4.74 -1.80 1.27
N ASN A 149 4.96 -2.95 0.64
CA ASN A 149 4.18 -3.39 -0.51
C ASN A 149 2.70 -3.58 -0.15
N SER A 150 2.39 -4.20 0.99
CA SER A 150 1.00 -4.33 1.47
C SER A 150 0.34 -2.97 1.69
N LEU A 151 1.04 -2.02 2.33
CA LEU A 151 0.53 -0.67 2.55
C LEU A 151 0.30 0.08 1.24
N SER A 152 1.22 -0.05 0.28
CA SER A 152 1.09 0.54 -1.06
C SER A 152 -0.11 -0.01 -1.84
N VAL A 153 -0.33 -1.33 -1.76
CA VAL A 153 -1.49 -2.01 -2.34
C VAL A 153 -2.80 -1.52 -1.72
N ASP A 154 -2.86 -1.42 -0.39
CA ASP A 154 -4.05 -0.93 0.33
C ASP A 154 -4.36 0.53 0.00
N GLN A 155 -3.35 1.39 -0.05
CA GLN A 155 -3.49 2.79 -0.46
C GLN A 155 -4.01 2.90 -1.90
N THR A 156 -3.47 2.10 -2.82
CA THR A 156 -3.91 2.06 -4.22
C THR A 156 -5.37 1.61 -4.31
N ARG A 157 -5.75 0.55 -3.59
CA ARG A 157 -7.13 0.04 -3.53
C ARG A 157 -8.10 1.09 -2.97
N GLN A 158 -7.71 1.77 -1.90
CA GLN A 158 -8.51 2.84 -1.31
C GLN A 158 -8.67 4.02 -2.28
N GLY A 159 -7.61 4.39 -3.01
CA GLY A 159 -7.66 5.43 -4.04
C GLY A 159 -8.65 5.10 -5.16
N ILE A 160 -8.66 3.85 -5.65
CA ILE A 160 -9.61 3.37 -6.66
C ILE A 160 -11.05 3.45 -6.13
N GLU A 161 -11.29 3.04 -4.89
CA GLU A 161 -12.63 3.03 -4.31
C GLU A 161 -13.18 4.45 -4.12
N ASN A 162 -12.33 5.38 -3.63
CA ASN A 162 -12.69 6.80 -3.57
C ASN A 162 -13.01 7.37 -4.96
N ALA A 163 -12.25 6.99 -5.99
CA ALA A 163 -12.53 7.42 -7.35
C ALA A 163 -13.88 6.90 -7.86
N ARG A 164 -14.23 5.65 -7.56
CA ARG A 164 -15.54 5.07 -7.91
C ARG A 164 -16.68 5.85 -7.28
N LEU A 165 -16.57 6.25 -6.02
CA LEU A 165 -17.60 7.03 -5.33
C LEU A 165 -17.81 8.41 -6.00
N VAL A 166 -16.74 9.08 -6.40
CA VAL A 166 -16.86 10.36 -7.15
C VAL A 166 -17.59 10.14 -8.47
N PHE A 167 -17.23 9.10 -9.23
CA PHE A 167 -17.94 8.79 -10.48
C PHE A 167 -19.40 8.39 -10.24
N GLU A 168 -19.69 7.61 -9.21
CA GLU A 168 -21.04 7.19 -8.83
C GLU A 168 -21.94 8.39 -8.56
N LYS A 169 -21.42 9.41 -7.88
CA LYS A 169 -22.13 10.67 -7.64
C LYS A 169 -22.23 11.57 -8.87
N PHE A 170 -21.22 11.57 -9.74
CA PHE A 170 -21.19 12.42 -10.93
C PHE A 170 -22.03 11.87 -12.10
N ILE A 171 -22.12 10.56 -12.28
CA ILE A 171 -22.84 9.91 -13.39
C ILE A 171 -24.33 10.33 -13.46
N PRO A 172 -25.09 10.39 -12.36
CA PRO A 172 -26.48 10.87 -12.36
C PRO A 172 -26.66 12.28 -12.91
N LEU A 173 -25.69 13.19 -12.70
CA LEU A 173 -25.70 14.53 -13.30
C LEU A 173 -25.64 14.46 -14.81
N VAL A 174 -24.68 13.69 -15.33
CA VAL A 174 -24.49 13.48 -16.77
C VAL A 174 -25.73 12.85 -17.41
N HIS A 175 -26.42 11.95 -16.70
CA HIS A 175 -27.67 11.38 -17.19
C HIS A 175 -28.78 12.42 -17.33
N SER A 176 -28.98 13.26 -16.32
CA SER A 176 -30.03 14.31 -16.36
C SER A 176 -29.70 15.34 -17.44
N PHE A 177 -28.44 15.75 -17.56
CA PHE A 177 -27.95 16.61 -18.63
C PHE A 177 -28.25 16.03 -20.02
N ASN A 178 -28.08 14.72 -20.19
CA ASN A 178 -28.44 14.03 -21.43
C ASN A 178 -29.95 13.96 -21.67
N GLY A 179 -30.76 13.83 -20.60
CA GLY A 179 -32.22 13.92 -20.66
C GLY A 179 -32.68 15.25 -21.23
N ILE A 180 -32.20 16.36 -20.63
CA ILE A 180 -32.45 17.74 -21.10
C ILE A 180 -32.09 17.87 -22.58
N ARG A 181 -30.88 17.45 -22.97
CA ARG A 181 -30.42 17.47 -24.37
C ARG A 181 -31.39 16.76 -25.32
N ASN A 182 -31.85 15.56 -24.95
CA ASN A 182 -32.74 14.77 -25.80
C ASN A 182 -34.13 15.42 -25.94
N HIS A 183 -34.64 16.08 -24.90
CA HIS A 183 -35.91 16.82 -24.99
C HIS A 183 -35.78 18.08 -25.85
N LEU A 184 -34.66 18.80 -25.76
CA LEU A 184 -34.36 19.93 -26.65
C LEU A 184 -34.28 19.51 -28.13
N ASP A 185 -33.65 18.36 -28.41
CA ASP A 185 -33.63 17.79 -29.76
C ASP A 185 -35.04 17.54 -30.31
N LYS A 186 -35.89 16.85 -29.54
CA LYS A 186 -37.29 16.59 -29.89
C LYS A 186 -38.04 17.89 -30.18
N ILE A 187 -37.95 18.88 -29.28
CA ILE A 187 -38.60 20.19 -29.45
C ILE A 187 -38.10 20.86 -30.74
N SER A 188 -36.79 20.88 -30.98
CA SER A 188 -36.20 21.51 -32.16
C SER A 188 -36.68 20.87 -33.46
N ASN A 189 -36.74 19.53 -33.53
CA ASN A 189 -37.14 18.80 -34.72
C ASN A 189 -38.62 19.00 -35.08
N HIS A 190 -39.48 19.24 -34.10
CA HIS A 190 -40.90 19.52 -34.34
C HIS A 190 -41.17 20.99 -34.66
N CYS A 191 -40.44 21.92 -34.04
CA CYS A 191 -40.66 23.35 -34.20
C CYS A 191 -39.89 23.98 -35.38
N CYS A 192 -38.83 23.33 -35.88
CA CYS A 192 -37.97 23.85 -36.95
C CYS A 192 -37.74 22.80 -38.06
N PRO A 193 -38.72 22.59 -38.96
CA PRO A 193 -38.56 21.67 -40.08
C PRO A 193 -37.46 22.14 -41.06
N LEU A 194 -36.75 21.16 -41.64
CA LEU A 194 -35.54 21.38 -42.46
C LEU A 194 -35.76 22.22 -43.73
N TYR A 195 -36.95 22.14 -44.32
CA TYR A 195 -37.24 22.71 -45.64
C TYR A 195 -38.05 24.02 -45.60
N GLY A 196 -38.06 24.71 -44.45
CA GLY A 196 -38.82 25.96 -44.30
C GLY A 196 -40.34 25.77 -44.32
N GLU A 197 -40.82 24.53 -44.20
CA GLU A 197 -42.24 24.21 -44.06
C GLU A 197 -42.82 24.86 -42.79
N ALA A 198 -44.13 25.07 -42.77
CA ALA A 198 -44.81 25.48 -41.54
C ALA A 198 -44.60 24.41 -40.45
N PRO A 199 -44.36 24.80 -39.18
CA PRO A 199 -44.25 23.86 -38.07
C PRO A 199 -45.49 22.97 -37.99
N ARG A 200 -45.31 21.65 -37.99
CA ARG A 200 -46.41 20.68 -37.86
C ARG A 200 -46.65 20.32 -36.40
N VAL A 201 -46.67 21.32 -35.52
CA VAL A 201 -46.87 21.12 -34.09
C VAL A 201 -48.34 21.31 -33.76
N THR A 202 -49.02 20.23 -33.40
CA THR A 202 -50.39 20.27 -32.89
C THR A 202 -50.36 20.41 -31.37
N ALA A 203 -51.41 21.01 -30.80
CA ALA A 203 -51.59 21.09 -29.35
C ALA A 203 -51.54 19.67 -28.73
N GLY A 204 -50.80 19.51 -27.63
CA GLY A 204 -50.59 18.22 -26.98
C GLY A 204 -49.35 17.45 -27.44
N LEU A 205 -48.81 17.71 -28.65
CA LEU A 205 -47.73 16.90 -29.22
C LEU A 205 -46.42 16.99 -28.42
N LEU A 206 -46.11 18.16 -27.87
CA LEU A 206 -44.87 18.41 -27.13
C LEU A 206 -45.06 18.43 -25.60
N ASP A 207 -46.29 18.25 -25.11
CA ASP A 207 -46.62 18.38 -23.68
C ASP A 207 -45.81 17.43 -22.81
N GLU A 208 -45.64 16.17 -23.25
CA GLU A 208 -44.81 15.20 -22.55
C GLU A 208 -43.35 15.65 -22.51
N SER A 209 -42.80 16.11 -23.64
CA SER A 209 -41.40 16.55 -23.71
C SER A 209 -41.13 17.79 -22.87
N LEU A 210 -42.08 18.73 -22.82
CA LEU A 210 -41.98 19.93 -22.00
C LEU A 210 -42.08 19.61 -20.51
N ARG A 211 -42.98 18.70 -20.12
CA ARG A 211 -43.07 18.22 -18.74
C ARG A 211 -41.82 17.47 -18.31
N SER A 212 -41.34 16.54 -19.13
CA SER A 212 -40.11 15.80 -18.85
C SER A 212 -38.88 16.71 -18.82
N LEU A 213 -38.84 17.78 -19.63
CA LEU A 213 -37.79 18.78 -19.57
C LEU A 213 -37.78 19.50 -18.21
N ASP A 214 -38.94 19.91 -17.71
CA ASP A 214 -39.08 20.51 -16.37
C ASP A 214 -38.67 19.53 -15.25
N ASP A 215 -39.08 18.26 -15.36
CA ASP A 215 -38.69 17.21 -14.40
C ASP A 215 -37.17 16.96 -14.43
N GLU A 216 -36.54 16.92 -15.61
CA GLU A 216 -35.10 16.73 -15.75
C GLU A 216 -34.28 17.93 -15.25
N LEU A 217 -34.79 19.16 -15.37
CA LEU A 217 -34.17 20.33 -14.77
C LEU A 217 -34.13 20.24 -13.24
N LYS A 218 -35.26 19.91 -12.62
CA LYS A 218 -35.34 19.70 -11.16
C LYS A 218 -34.45 18.55 -10.70
N ASN A 219 -34.43 17.45 -11.47
CA ASN A 219 -33.56 16.32 -11.19
C ASN A 219 -32.08 16.70 -11.29
N PHE A 220 -31.69 17.47 -12.30
CA PHE A 220 -30.33 17.96 -12.46
C PHE A 220 -29.92 18.81 -11.25
N GLU A 221 -30.75 19.79 -10.87
CA GLU A 221 -30.48 20.67 -9.73
C GLU A 221 -30.33 19.88 -8.42
N ALA A 222 -31.24 18.94 -8.15
CA ALA A 222 -31.17 18.08 -6.97
C ALA A 222 -29.88 17.25 -6.93
N LYS A 223 -29.49 16.66 -8.07
CA LYS A 223 -28.25 15.86 -8.18
C LYS A 223 -26.99 16.73 -8.11
N LEU A 224 -27.06 17.98 -8.57
CA LEU A 224 -25.95 18.93 -8.47
C LEU A 224 -25.70 19.32 -7.03
N ASN A 225 -26.77 19.58 -6.28
CA ASN A 225 -26.70 19.83 -4.85
C ASN A 225 -26.15 18.61 -4.08
N ASP A 226 -26.61 17.39 -4.39
CA ASP A 226 -26.06 16.16 -3.80
C ASP A 226 -24.56 16.02 -4.10
N PHE A 227 -24.14 16.19 -5.35
CA PHE A 227 -22.73 16.13 -5.76
C PHE A 227 -21.87 17.20 -5.06
N ASN A 228 -22.35 18.45 -4.99
CA ASN A 228 -21.62 19.55 -4.34
C ASN A 228 -21.54 19.38 -2.82
N SER A 229 -22.52 18.71 -2.20
CA SER A 229 -22.52 18.39 -0.77
C SER A 229 -21.63 17.18 -0.41
N PHE A 230 -21.07 16.49 -1.40
CA PHE A 230 -20.20 15.34 -1.19
C PHE A 230 -18.84 15.77 -0.63
N LEU A 231 -18.72 15.76 0.71
CA LEU A 231 -17.55 16.22 1.47
C LEU A 231 -16.36 15.24 1.48
N GLU A 232 -16.39 14.13 0.75
CA GLU A 232 -15.28 13.17 0.75
C GLU A 232 -14.16 13.59 -0.22
N TYR A 233 -13.36 14.57 0.22
CA TYR A 233 -12.18 15.09 -0.48
C TYR A 233 -11.02 14.11 -0.68
N LYS A 234 -11.22 12.80 -0.49
CA LYS A 234 -10.12 11.81 -0.53
C LYS A 234 -9.47 11.68 -1.91
N SER A 235 -10.16 12.10 -2.98
CA SER A 235 -9.60 12.26 -4.31
C SER A 235 -9.82 13.69 -4.82
N ARG A 236 -9.16 14.66 -4.17
CA ARG A 236 -9.36 16.09 -4.40
C ARG A 236 -9.27 16.49 -5.88
N GLN A 237 -8.23 16.06 -6.60
CA GLN A 237 -8.01 16.42 -8.00
C GLN A 237 -9.11 15.87 -8.93
N LEU A 238 -9.56 14.63 -8.70
CA LEU A 238 -10.66 14.04 -9.45
C LEU A 238 -11.97 14.79 -9.17
N PHE A 239 -12.24 15.07 -7.90
CA PHE A 239 -13.44 15.82 -7.50
C PHE A 239 -13.44 17.22 -8.12
N GLU A 240 -12.31 17.95 -8.08
CA GLU A 240 -12.15 19.26 -8.72
C GLU A 240 -12.41 19.19 -10.23
N SER A 241 -11.84 18.20 -10.92
CA SER A 241 -12.06 17.99 -12.37
C SER A 241 -13.54 17.71 -12.69
N CYS A 242 -14.21 16.87 -11.91
CA CYS A 242 -15.64 16.61 -12.06
C CYS A 242 -16.49 17.86 -11.73
N SER A 243 -16.08 18.66 -10.74
CA SER A 243 -16.76 19.90 -10.35
C SER A 243 -16.68 20.96 -11.44
N GLU A 244 -15.55 21.06 -12.14
CA GLU A 244 -15.41 21.94 -13.31
C GLU A 244 -16.34 21.53 -14.46
N LEU A 245 -16.51 20.22 -14.69
CA LEU A 245 -17.48 19.73 -15.67
C LEU A 245 -18.92 20.00 -15.22
N ALA A 246 -19.22 19.82 -13.93
CA ALA A 246 -20.53 20.14 -13.35
C ALA A 246 -20.87 21.62 -13.52
N ALA A 247 -19.92 22.51 -13.23
CA ALA A 247 -20.10 23.96 -13.41
C ALA A 247 -20.39 24.33 -14.87
N LYS A 248 -19.72 23.71 -15.84
CA LYS A 248 -20.02 23.94 -17.27
C LYS A 248 -21.42 23.49 -17.66
N MET A 249 -21.91 22.39 -17.09
CA MET A 249 -23.28 21.93 -17.30
C MET A 249 -24.29 22.90 -16.68
N ASP A 250 -24.01 23.36 -15.47
CA ASP A 250 -24.85 24.30 -14.71
C ASP A 250 -25.01 25.64 -15.45
N VAL A 251 -23.92 26.19 -15.99
CA VAL A 251 -23.97 27.42 -16.80
C VAL A 251 -24.96 27.30 -17.96
N LEU A 252 -24.89 26.22 -18.75
CA LEU A 252 -25.81 26.02 -19.89
C LEU A 252 -27.27 25.83 -19.46
N ILE A 253 -27.50 25.28 -18.27
CA ILE A 253 -28.85 25.08 -17.72
C ILE A 253 -29.42 26.39 -17.17
N ALA A 254 -28.58 27.19 -16.52
CA ALA A 254 -28.94 28.46 -15.91
C ALA A 254 -29.20 29.59 -16.92
N GLU A 255 -28.89 29.41 -18.21
CA GLU A 255 -28.98 30.44 -19.26
C GLU A 255 -30.40 31.01 -19.53
N GLY A 256 -31.45 30.61 -18.80
CA GLY A 256 -32.80 31.17 -18.91
C GLY A 256 -33.52 30.91 -20.24
N GLU A 257 -32.79 30.50 -21.26
CA GLU A 257 -33.30 30.12 -22.58
C GLU A 257 -34.18 28.86 -22.52
N ILE A 258 -33.81 27.88 -21.67
CA ILE A 258 -34.65 26.69 -21.44
C ILE A 258 -35.99 27.11 -20.82
N TYR A 259 -35.97 27.99 -19.82
CA TYR A 259 -37.18 28.53 -19.20
C TYR A 259 -38.05 29.28 -20.23
N THR A 260 -37.42 30.09 -21.07
CA THR A 260 -38.09 30.82 -22.16
C THR A 260 -38.81 29.86 -23.10
N ILE A 261 -38.18 28.75 -23.48
CA ILE A 261 -38.82 27.70 -24.29
C ILE A 261 -40.01 27.09 -23.55
N CYS A 262 -39.84 26.71 -22.29
CA CYS A 262 -40.89 26.07 -21.48
C CYS A 262 -42.12 26.96 -21.31
N VAL A 263 -41.95 28.27 -21.18
CA VAL A 263 -43.06 29.23 -20.99
C VAL A 263 -43.72 29.62 -22.31
N HIS A 264 -42.94 30.00 -23.32
CA HIS A 264 -43.50 30.61 -24.53
C HIS A 264 -43.91 29.61 -25.61
N LEU A 265 -43.31 28.42 -25.64
CA LEU A 265 -43.65 27.43 -26.66
C LEU A 265 -45.10 26.91 -26.53
N PRO A 266 -45.61 26.53 -25.34
CA PRO A 266 -47.01 26.12 -25.19
C PRO A 266 -48.00 27.20 -25.65
N GLU A 267 -47.75 28.45 -25.26
CA GLU A 267 -48.58 29.60 -25.62
C GLU A 267 -48.58 29.83 -27.14
N ALA A 268 -47.40 29.78 -27.76
CA ALA A 268 -47.26 29.94 -29.20
C ALA A 268 -47.99 28.81 -29.97
N ILE A 269 -47.97 27.57 -29.47
CA ILE A 269 -48.71 26.44 -30.05
C ILE A 269 -50.22 26.65 -29.90
N ALA A 270 -50.69 27.01 -28.71
CA ALA A 270 -52.12 27.21 -28.44
C ALA A 270 -52.74 28.31 -29.33
N ASN A 271 -51.98 29.38 -29.56
CA ASN A 271 -52.40 30.51 -30.40
C ASN A 271 -52.08 30.34 -31.90
N GLN A 272 -51.53 29.19 -32.31
CA GLN A 272 -51.04 28.95 -33.67
C GLN A 272 -50.09 30.06 -34.18
N HIS A 273 -49.31 30.62 -33.27
CA HIS A 273 -48.38 31.71 -33.55
C HIS A 273 -47.07 31.16 -34.12
N PHE A 274 -47.08 30.87 -35.42
CA PHE A 274 -45.99 30.16 -36.12
C PHE A 274 -44.61 30.79 -35.92
N ASP A 275 -44.49 32.12 -35.98
CA ASP A 275 -43.21 32.80 -35.76
C ASP A 275 -42.65 32.56 -34.36
N GLY A 276 -43.52 32.53 -33.34
CA GLY A 276 -43.16 32.20 -31.97
C GLY A 276 -42.70 30.74 -31.82
N ILE A 277 -43.39 29.80 -32.48
CA ILE A 277 -43.01 28.38 -32.51
C ILE A 277 -41.63 28.22 -33.15
N ILE A 278 -41.40 28.86 -34.29
CA ILE A 278 -40.11 28.83 -35.01
C ILE A 278 -39.00 29.45 -34.14
N LEU A 279 -39.26 30.56 -33.47
CA LEU A 279 -38.29 31.21 -32.60
C LEU A 279 -37.86 30.29 -31.44
N CYS A 280 -38.83 29.69 -30.74
CA CYS A 280 -38.54 28.74 -29.67
C CYS A 280 -37.82 27.49 -30.18
N GLY A 281 -38.20 26.99 -31.36
CA GLY A 281 -37.53 25.87 -32.02
C GLY A 281 -36.06 26.17 -32.36
N LYS A 282 -35.77 27.39 -32.83
CA LYS A 282 -34.39 27.83 -33.10
C LYS A 282 -33.58 27.90 -31.81
N LYS A 283 -34.14 28.46 -30.74
CA LYS A 283 -33.50 28.48 -29.41
C LYS A 283 -33.20 27.06 -28.91
N ALA A 284 -34.18 26.16 -28.99
CA ALA A 284 -34.01 24.76 -28.62
C ALA A 284 -32.91 24.07 -29.45
N LYS A 285 -32.84 24.36 -30.75
CA LYS A 285 -31.79 23.85 -31.64
C LYS A 285 -30.40 24.33 -31.22
N THR A 286 -30.23 25.62 -30.96
CA THR A 286 -28.95 26.18 -30.51
C THR A 286 -28.49 25.53 -29.20
N LEU A 287 -29.38 25.46 -28.20
CA LEU A 287 -29.08 24.80 -26.93
C LEU A 287 -28.75 23.31 -27.13
N TYR A 288 -29.50 22.59 -27.97
CA TYR A 288 -29.20 21.20 -28.28
C TYR A 288 -27.78 21.02 -28.84
N GLU A 289 -27.36 21.91 -29.76
CA GLU A 289 -26.01 21.87 -30.33
C GLU A 289 -24.94 22.14 -29.28
N GLU A 290 -25.16 23.09 -28.37
CA GLU A 290 -24.25 23.42 -27.26
C GLU A 290 -24.16 22.28 -26.24
N PHE A 291 -25.30 21.73 -25.81
CA PHE A 291 -25.35 20.54 -24.97
C PHE A 291 -24.64 19.36 -25.62
N SER A 292 -24.79 19.18 -26.94
CA SER A 292 -24.13 18.10 -27.67
C SER A 292 -22.62 18.26 -27.71
N LYS A 293 -22.13 19.48 -27.93
CA LYS A 293 -20.69 19.79 -27.86
C LYS A 293 -20.15 19.53 -26.45
N LEU A 294 -20.82 20.01 -25.40
CA LEU A 294 -20.38 19.80 -24.02
C LEU A 294 -20.43 18.32 -23.63
N ARG A 295 -21.46 17.57 -24.04
CA ARG A 295 -21.57 16.12 -23.82
C ARG A 295 -20.37 15.37 -24.39
N ILE A 296 -19.97 15.67 -25.63
CA ILE A 296 -18.80 15.02 -26.25
C ILE A 296 -17.55 15.30 -25.43
N ASN A 297 -17.38 16.54 -24.96
CA ASN A 297 -16.27 16.91 -24.10
C ASN A 297 -16.27 16.15 -22.76
N ILE A 298 -17.42 16.12 -22.07
CA ILE A 298 -17.59 15.36 -20.82
C ILE A 298 -17.24 13.88 -21.02
N GLY A 299 -17.71 13.27 -22.11
CA GLY A 299 -17.40 11.87 -22.41
C GLY A 299 -15.90 11.61 -22.57
N LYS A 300 -15.17 12.52 -23.22
CA LYS A 300 -13.70 12.43 -23.36
C LYS A 300 -13.00 12.58 -22.01
N GLU A 301 -13.35 13.60 -21.25
CA GLU A 301 -12.72 13.86 -19.94
C GLU A 301 -13.03 12.75 -18.93
N MET A 302 -14.27 12.24 -18.88
CA MET A 302 -14.61 11.11 -18.02
C MET A 302 -13.82 9.85 -18.36
N ASN A 303 -13.62 9.55 -19.65
CA ASN A 303 -12.82 8.41 -20.06
C ASN A 303 -11.35 8.58 -19.64
N LYS A 304 -10.80 9.78 -19.81
CA LYS A 304 -9.44 10.12 -19.37
C LYS A 304 -9.30 9.94 -17.85
N LEU A 305 -10.20 10.53 -17.06
CA LEU A 305 -10.19 10.43 -15.61
C LEU A 305 -10.37 8.97 -15.14
N LYS A 306 -11.25 8.19 -15.79
CA LYS A 306 -11.43 6.77 -15.46
C LYS A 306 -10.15 5.96 -15.73
N LEU A 307 -9.44 6.25 -16.81
CA LEU A 307 -8.16 5.61 -17.10
C LEU A 307 -7.10 5.93 -16.04
N GLU A 308 -7.02 7.20 -15.64
CA GLU A 308 -6.02 7.72 -14.70
C GLU A 308 -6.26 7.24 -13.26
N TYR A 309 -7.51 7.28 -12.78
CA TYR A 309 -7.83 7.03 -11.36
C TYR A 309 -8.34 5.62 -11.05
N ILE A 310 -8.75 4.85 -12.06
CA ILE A 310 -9.28 3.49 -11.85
C ILE A 310 -8.47 2.46 -12.64
N VAL A 311 -8.35 2.60 -13.95
CA VAL A 311 -7.78 1.53 -14.79
C VAL A 311 -6.29 1.38 -14.54
N THR A 312 -5.52 2.46 -14.60
CA THR A 312 -4.05 2.44 -14.43
C THR A 312 -3.64 2.05 -13.01
N PRO A 313 -4.29 2.53 -11.94
CA PRO A 313 -3.99 2.07 -10.60
C PRO A 313 -4.36 0.60 -10.40
N ASN A 314 -5.49 0.15 -10.96
CA ASN A 314 -5.91 -1.25 -10.84
C ASN A 314 -4.95 -2.21 -11.57
N SER A 315 -4.34 -1.80 -12.69
CA SER A 315 -3.32 -2.62 -13.36
C SER A 315 -2.00 -2.72 -12.59
N ARG A 316 -1.78 -1.91 -11.54
CA ARG A 316 -0.60 -2.01 -10.65
C ARG A 316 -0.84 -2.97 -9.49
N LEU A 317 -2.07 -3.48 -9.33
CA LEU A 317 -2.43 -4.45 -8.28
C LEU A 317 -2.19 -5.90 -8.71
N PHE A 318 -1.85 -6.13 -9.98
CA PHE A 318 -1.65 -7.45 -10.60
C PHE A 318 -0.30 -7.49 -11.30
#